data_AF-A0A382G5P0-F1
#
_entry.id   AF-A0A382G5P0-F1
#
_cell.length_a   1.000
_cell.length_b   1.000
_cell.length_c   1.000
_cell.angle_alpha   90.00
_cell.angle_beta   90.00
_cell.angle_gamma   90.00
#
_symmetry.space_group_name_H-M   'P 1'
#
loop_
_entity.id
_entity.type
_entity.pdbx_description
1 polymer ?
#
loop_
_entity_poly.entity_id
_entity_poly.type
_entity_poly.pdbx_seq_one_letter_code
_entity_poly.pdbx_strand_id
1 'polypeptide(L)'
;LYTSFMWEKINAPDHEHFYTDHPYYGAIMPLGLPVLTNGELDFIREWILGSAPEEGEIADTLLLEDTTRYEPPLFEIPPPPENGFQFQLGPFEITSGLDREFFYYHPVEESDDIFIERIEIIMRPGSHHFIAYTFGQNMPEALYPEPFVYRDLRDEDGNYIQENMIQMAFHEFGAGTQWPRMDYHFPPGISLRLNSSLGFDMNSHYVNYSDTTMIGEVYLNLHTLEPEQVVKEANILTMNNGNINLPPNQVTTLTQTFWIGDMYPEPISIFQLFSHAHQHMLEFRVFIEGGEQDGELVYVAFDWEHPPILELDPPLYLELNQGLTIEATYNNWTDETLEFGFLSTDEMMILFGYYYLGESPQVVSLTIQEGWNLVGLPFEFEDTSVEYVFPQSAPETLYSFNGTYTNAAELELGSGYWLYFDEGEPIVLSGISVETNVVELTEGWNLISGISSAVSINEINDPQNILVPGTVYGFNGTYYSSNVLSPGNGYWVYSNQDGSVLISS
;
A
#
# COMPACT_ATOMS: atom_id res chain seq x y z
N LEU A 1 6.79 23.93 6.63
CA LEU A 1 8.20 23.47 6.58
C LEU A 1 8.78 23.71 5.19
N TYR A 2 8.21 23.08 4.16
CA TYR A 2 8.67 23.08 2.77
C TYR A 2 8.52 24.41 2.00
N THR A 3 7.94 25.45 2.61
CA THR A 3 8.00 26.83 2.09
C THR A 3 9.14 27.65 2.69
N SER A 4 9.91 27.05 3.60
CA SER A 4 11.01 27.73 4.30
C SER A 4 12.27 27.71 3.45
N PHE A 5 12.66 28.88 2.95
CA PHE A 5 13.95 29.08 2.27
C PHE A 5 15.16 28.59 3.08
N MET A 6 15.08 28.65 4.42
CA MET A 6 16.14 28.14 5.28
C MET A 6 16.21 26.62 5.22
N TRP A 7 15.06 25.94 5.23
CA TRP A 7 14.97 24.48 5.19
C TRP A 7 15.56 23.94 3.89
N GLU A 8 15.15 24.48 2.74
CA GLU A 8 15.68 24.15 1.41
C GLU A 8 17.20 24.24 1.33
N LYS A 9 17.79 25.21 2.05
CA LYS A 9 19.24 25.42 2.04
C LYS A 9 20.03 24.48 2.91
N ILE A 10 19.40 23.80 3.87
CA ILE A 10 20.12 22.97 4.85
C ILE A 10 19.76 21.49 4.75
N ASN A 11 18.63 21.15 4.12
CA ASN A 11 18.11 19.80 3.97
C ASN A 11 18.99 18.99 3.00
N ALA A 12 20.15 18.53 3.48
CA ALA A 12 21.07 17.72 2.69
C ALA A 12 20.49 16.42 2.12
N PRO A 13 19.55 15.74 2.80
CA PRO A 13 18.77 14.66 2.17
C PRO A 13 18.12 15.02 0.84
N ASP A 14 17.82 16.31 0.64
CA ASP A 14 17.14 16.91 -0.51
C ASP A 14 18.10 17.59 -1.50
N HIS A 15 19.41 17.38 -1.36
CA HIS A 15 20.40 18.21 -2.07
C HIS A 15 20.33 18.08 -3.61
N GLU A 16 19.78 16.99 -4.14
CA GLU A 16 19.56 16.82 -5.58
C GLU A 16 18.53 17.85 -6.11
N HIS A 17 17.53 18.26 -5.30
CA HIS A 17 16.50 19.27 -5.60
C HIS A 17 17.04 20.70 -5.65
N PHE A 18 17.96 21.01 -4.73
CA PHE A 18 18.40 22.40 -4.49
C PHE A 18 18.91 23.10 -5.76
N TYR A 19 19.63 22.39 -6.63
CA TYR A 19 20.22 22.99 -7.84
C TYR A 19 19.28 22.98 -9.04
N THR A 20 18.30 22.07 -9.07
CA THR A 20 17.31 21.91 -10.15
C THR A 20 16.17 22.90 -9.96
N ASP A 21 15.58 22.97 -8.77
CA ASP A 21 14.42 23.82 -8.48
C ASP A 21 14.79 25.30 -8.34
N HIS A 22 16.03 25.59 -7.92
CA HIS A 22 16.41 26.93 -7.47
C HIS A 22 17.72 27.43 -8.12
N PRO A 23 17.75 27.62 -9.46
CA PRO A 23 18.97 28.00 -10.19
C PRO A 23 19.60 29.33 -9.72
N TYR A 24 18.89 30.12 -8.91
CA TYR A 24 19.35 31.39 -8.35
C TYR A 24 19.57 31.40 -6.82
N TYR A 25 19.32 30.29 -6.10
CA TYR A 25 19.42 30.28 -4.64
C TYR A 25 20.86 30.15 -4.11
N GLY A 26 21.83 29.98 -5.00
CA GLY A 26 23.24 29.89 -4.64
C GLY A 26 23.66 28.44 -4.46
N ALA A 27 24.22 28.08 -3.31
CA ALA A 27 24.67 26.72 -3.00
C ALA A 27 24.07 26.25 -1.68
N ILE A 28 23.95 24.93 -1.52
CA ILE A 28 23.51 24.31 -0.27
C ILE A 28 24.44 24.74 0.87
N MET A 29 23.85 24.88 2.06
CA MET A 29 24.52 25.34 3.27
C MET A 29 24.66 24.18 4.25
N PRO A 30 25.72 24.18 5.07
CA PRO A 30 26.73 25.23 5.19
C PRO A 30 27.85 25.15 4.13
N LEU A 31 28.18 26.29 3.52
CA LEU A 31 29.22 26.36 2.49
C LEU A 31 30.62 26.05 3.05
N GLY A 32 31.27 25.03 2.47
CA GLY A 32 32.64 24.64 2.83
C GLY A 32 32.75 23.96 4.20
N LEU A 33 31.62 23.55 4.77
CA LEU A 33 31.53 22.74 6.00
C LEU A 33 30.67 21.49 5.74
N PRO A 34 30.75 20.46 6.59
CA PRO A 34 29.84 19.32 6.50
C PRO A 34 28.36 19.76 6.59
N VAL A 35 27.47 19.07 5.88
CA VAL A 35 26.02 19.20 5.99
C VAL A 35 25.56 19.06 7.44
N LEU A 36 24.42 19.65 7.84
CA LEU A 36 23.93 19.53 9.22
C LEU A 36 23.71 18.07 9.65
N THR A 37 23.77 17.83 10.95
CA THR A 37 23.42 16.53 11.53
C THR A 37 21.92 16.32 11.44
N ASN A 38 21.48 15.06 11.45
CA ASN A 38 20.06 14.72 11.48
C ASN A 38 19.37 15.35 12.71
N GLY A 39 20.04 15.39 13.87
CA GLY A 39 19.55 16.08 15.05
C GLY A 39 19.45 17.60 14.90
N GLU A 40 20.44 18.24 14.27
CA GLU A 40 20.38 19.69 13.94
C GLU A 40 19.25 20.00 12.95
N LEU A 41 19.02 19.13 11.95
CA LEU A 41 17.90 19.26 11.02
C LEU A 41 16.57 19.10 11.73
N ASP A 42 16.40 18.05 12.53
CA ASP A 42 15.16 17.81 13.26
C ASP A 42 14.84 18.93 14.25
N PHE A 43 15.84 19.47 14.93
CA PHE A 43 15.68 20.62 15.82
C PHE A 43 15.20 21.86 15.06
N ILE A 44 15.81 22.17 13.90
CA ILE A 44 15.40 23.30 13.06
C ILE A 44 14.01 23.06 12.45
N ARG A 45 13.70 21.81 12.08
CA ARG A 45 12.39 21.40 11.57
C ARG A 45 11.29 21.67 12.57
N GLU A 46 11.46 21.22 13.82
CA GLU A 46 10.50 21.48 14.90
C GLU A 46 10.35 22.97 15.18
N TRP A 47 11.44 23.72 15.16
CA TRP A 47 11.38 25.17 15.33
C TRP A 47 10.58 25.85 14.20
N ILE A 48 10.77 25.44 12.94
CA ILE A 48 10.00 25.95 11.78
C ILE A 48 8.52 25.56 11.90
N LEU A 49 8.23 24.29 12.23
CA LEU A 49 6.86 23.81 12.42
C LEU A 49 6.17 24.51 13.59
N GLY A 50 6.94 24.91 14.61
CA GLY A 50 6.54 25.78 15.70
C GLY A 50 6.27 27.23 15.33
N SER A 51 6.18 27.55 14.03
CA SER A 51 6.05 28.91 13.49
C SER A 51 7.28 29.81 13.71
N ALA A 52 8.45 29.22 13.99
CA ALA A 52 9.74 29.90 14.09
C ALA A 52 9.69 31.17 14.98
N PRO A 53 9.28 31.07 16.25
CA PRO A 53 9.14 32.24 17.11
C PRO A 53 10.50 32.89 17.39
N GLU A 54 10.50 34.21 17.55
CA GLU A 54 11.70 34.99 17.91
C GLU A 54 12.20 34.67 19.33
N GLU A 55 11.29 34.27 20.23
CA GLU A 55 11.58 33.95 21.63
C GLU A 55 10.88 32.65 22.05
N GLY A 56 11.48 31.93 23.01
CA GLY A 56 10.95 30.68 23.57
C GLY A 56 11.67 29.43 23.07
N GLU A 57 11.41 28.30 23.72
CA GLU A 57 11.93 26.98 23.36
C GLU A 57 10.75 26.13 22.89
N ILE A 58 10.67 25.88 21.56
CA ILE A 58 9.61 25.05 20.96
C ILE A 58 10.15 23.70 20.48
N ALA A 59 11.42 23.65 20.03
CA ALA A 59 12.06 22.41 19.61
C ALA A 59 12.75 21.73 20.79
N ASP A 60 12.66 20.40 20.88
CA ASP A 60 13.32 19.64 21.95
C ASP A 60 14.83 19.60 21.73
N THR A 61 15.59 20.13 22.68
CA THR A 61 17.05 20.10 22.65
C THR A 61 17.65 18.68 22.67
N LEU A 62 16.89 17.66 23.08
CA LEU A 62 17.31 16.26 23.00
C LEU A 62 17.56 15.79 21.56
N LEU A 63 16.90 16.41 20.57
CA LEU A 63 17.14 16.10 19.15
C LEU A 63 18.60 16.33 18.75
N LEU A 64 19.26 17.32 19.36
CA LEU A 64 20.66 17.65 19.08
C LEU A 64 21.66 16.56 19.56
N GLU A 65 21.19 15.54 20.28
CA GLU A 65 22.02 14.37 20.63
C GLU A 65 22.30 13.48 19.40
N ASP A 66 21.45 13.50 18.37
CA ASP A 66 21.73 12.82 17.10
C ASP A 66 22.76 13.61 16.28
N THR A 67 24.00 13.11 16.31
CA THR A 67 25.13 13.71 15.61
C THR A 67 25.44 13.04 14.26
N THR A 68 24.60 12.11 13.81
CA THR A 68 24.73 11.47 12.49
C THR A 68 24.46 12.50 11.39
N ARG A 69 25.05 12.30 10.20
CA ARG A 69 24.86 13.19 9.05
C ARG A 69 24.29 12.40 7.88
N TYR A 70 23.50 13.06 7.06
CA TYR A 70 23.10 12.50 5.78
C TYR A 70 24.34 12.26 4.91
N GLU A 71 24.45 11.03 4.43
CA GLU A 71 25.35 10.64 3.35
C GLU A 71 24.43 10.14 2.23
N PRO A 72 24.59 10.62 0.98
CA PRO A 72 23.79 10.10 -0.12
C PRO A 72 24.00 8.58 -0.19
N PRO A 73 22.92 7.79 -0.20
CA PRO A 73 23.03 6.34 -0.22
C PRO A 73 23.85 5.95 -1.44
N LEU A 74 24.91 5.17 -1.22
CA LEU A 74 25.66 4.59 -2.33
C LEU A 74 24.71 3.69 -3.12
N PHE A 75 24.74 3.79 -4.44
CA PHE A 75 24.06 2.82 -5.28
C PHE A 75 24.67 1.44 -5.01
N GLU A 76 23.86 0.58 -4.41
CA GLU A 76 24.17 -0.82 -4.17
C GLU A 76 23.14 -1.67 -4.90
N ILE A 77 23.61 -2.70 -5.60
CA ILE A 77 22.74 -3.68 -6.25
C ILE A 77 22.01 -4.44 -5.13
N PRO A 78 20.67 -4.40 -5.07
CA PRO A 78 19.95 -5.14 -4.05
C PRO A 78 20.07 -6.64 -4.31
N PRO A 79 20.09 -7.49 -3.27
CA PRO A 79 19.96 -8.92 -3.47
C PRO A 79 18.59 -9.23 -4.12
N PRO A 80 18.48 -10.28 -4.94
CA PRO A 80 17.18 -10.72 -5.42
C PRO A 80 16.30 -11.19 -4.25
N PRO A 81 14.96 -11.04 -4.34
CA PRO A 81 14.03 -11.57 -3.35
C PRO A 81 14.21 -13.08 -3.11
N GLU A 82 13.96 -13.53 -1.88
CA GLU A 82 13.92 -14.98 -1.57
C GLU A 82 12.75 -15.64 -2.29
N ASN A 83 11.57 -15.01 -2.25
CA ASN A 83 10.40 -15.32 -3.06
C ASN A 83 10.05 -14.08 -3.90
N GLY A 84 10.05 -14.24 -5.22
CA GLY A 84 9.69 -13.19 -6.17
C GLY A 84 10.71 -12.97 -7.28
N PHE A 85 10.75 -11.75 -7.80
CA PHE A 85 11.44 -11.43 -9.05
C PHE A 85 12.33 -10.19 -8.90
N GLN A 86 13.49 -10.22 -9.56
CA GLN A 86 14.35 -9.05 -9.72
C GLN A 86 14.46 -8.73 -11.20
N PHE A 87 14.13 -7.49 -11.55
CA PHE A 87 14.34 -6.93 -12.88
C PHE A 87 15.46 -5.88 -12.83
N GLN A 88 16.29 -5.88 -13.87
CA GLN A 88 17.34 -4.88 -14.07
C GLN A 88 17.05 -4.12 -15.36
N LEU A 89 17.03 -2.79 -15.26
CA LEU A 89 17.03 -1.90 -16.39
C LEU A 89 18.39 -1.19 -16.49
N GLY A 90 19.16 -1.50 -17.52
CA GLY A 90 20.49 -0.94 -17.75
C GLY A 90 21.63 -1.90 -17.44
N PRO A 91 22.86 -1.39 -17.26
CA PRO A 91 23.23 0.04 -17.33
C PRO A 91 23.04 0.65 -18.73
N PHE A 92 22.70 1.94 -18.79
CA PHE A 92 22.57 2.71 -20.03
C PHE A 92 23.22 4.10 -19.92
N GLU A 93 23.65 4.65 -21.05
CA GLU A 93 24.29 5.98 -21.10
C GLU A 93 23.27 7.11 -21.22
N ILE A 94 23.54 8.21 -20.52
CA ILE A 94 22.85 9.50 -20.67
C ILE A 94 23.91 10.54 -21.02
N THR A 95 23.92 11.00 -22.28
CA THR A 95 24.88 12.01 -22.73
C THR A 95 24.67 13.35 -22.04
N SER A 96 25.74 14.16 -21.98
CA SER A 96 25.70 15.52 -21.41
C SER A 96 24.63 16.39 -22.07
N GLY A 97 23.88 17.14 -21.24
CA GLY A 97 22.83 18.06 -21.66
C GLY A 97 21.53 17.39 -22.11
N LEU A 98 21.41 16.07 -21.94
CA LEU A 98 20.25 15.30 -22.38
C LEU A 98 19.26 15.09 -21.23
N ASP A 99 18.00 15.36 -21.53
CA ASP A 99 16.83 14.85 -20.82
C ASP A 99 16.37 13.58 -21.54
N ARG A 100 16.63 12.41 -20.94
CA ARG A 100 16.39 11.10 -21.57
C ARG A 100 15.29 10.35 -20.85
N GLU A 101 14.18 10.15 -21.55
CA GLU A 101 13.06 9.32 -21.13
C GLU A 101 12.76 8.26 -22.19
N PHE A 102 12.59 7.02 -21.76
CA PHE A 102 12.34 5.89 -22.65
C PHE A 102 11.52 4.81 -21.98
N PHE A 103 10.93 3.95 -22.81
CA PHE A 103 10.32 2.69 -22.38
C PHE A 103 11.20 1.48 -22.71
N TYR A 104 11.13 0.44 -21.88
CA TYR A 104 11.80 -0.85 -22.07
C TYR A 104 10.87 -1.98 -21.64
N TYR A 105 10.43 -2.78 -22.61
CA TYR A 105 9.51 -3.88 -22.34
C TYR A 105 10.23 -5.14 -21.90
N HIS A 106 9.84 -5.68 -20.74
CA HIS A 106 10.32 -6.93 -20.18
C HIS A 106 9.15 -7.91 -19.99
N PRO A 107 9.05 -8.99 -20.79
CA PRO A 107 8.06 -10.03 -20.57
C PRO A 107 8.33 -10.78 -19.26
N VAL A 108 7.30 -11.37 -18.66
CA VAL A 108 7.43 -12.26 -17.50
C VAL A 108 7.07 -13.66 -17.96
N GLU A 109 7.98 -14.63 -17.75
CA GLU A 109 7.80 -16.02 -18.19
C GLU A 109 7.18 -16.88 -17.08
N GLU A 110 5.98 -16.51 -16.62
CA GLU A 110 5.21 -17.30 -15.65
C GLU A 110 3.86 -17.75 -16.23
N SER A 111 3.36 -18.90 -15.76
CA SER A 111 2.06 -19.43 -16.19
C SER A 111 0.88 -18.94 -15.34
N ASP A 112 1.16 -18.55 -14.11
CA ASP A 112 0.17 -18.20 -13.10
C ASP A 112 0.33 -16.72 -12.70
N ASP A 113 -0.70 -16.18 -12.04
CA ASP A 113 -0.67 -14.80 -11.56
C ASP A 113 0.32 -14.65 -10.40
N ILE A 114 0.90 -13.46 -10.30
CA ILE A 114 1.89 -13.12 -9.28
C ILE A 114 1.23 -12.21 -8.24
N PHE A 115 1.44 -12.50 -6.95
CA PHE A 115 0.88 -11.74 -5.83
C PHE A 115 1.98 -10.98 -5.11
N ILE A 116 2.11 -9.68 -5.37
CA ILE A 116 3.21 -8.83 -4.89
C ILE A 116 2.85 -8.22 -3.54
N GLU A 117 3.65 -8.46 -2.50
CA GLU A 117 3.46 -7.89 -1.14
C GLU A 117 4.46 -6.77 -0.79
N ARG A 118 5.55 -6.63 -1.54
CA ARG A 118 6.55 -5.60 -1.30
C ARG A 118 7.28 -5.26 -2.59
N ILE A 119 7.54 -3.98 -2.77
CA ILE A 119 8.20 -3.42 -3.94
C ILE A 119 9.44 -2.67 -3.48
N GLU A 120 10.61 -3.08 -3.96
CA GLU A 120 11.86 -2.36 -3.76
C GLU A 120 12.39 -1.84 -5.12
N ILE A 121 12.64 -0.53 -5.19
CA ILE A 121 13.18 0.15 -6.38
C ILE A 121 14.46 0.85 -5.97
N ILE A 122 15.54 0.62 -6.71
CA ILE A 122 16.83 1.30 -6.52
C ILE A 122 17.34 1.82 -7.84
N MET A 123 17.65 3.11 -7.89
CA MET A 123 18.13 3.81 -9.08
C MET A 123 19.53 4.39 -8.84
N ARG A 124 20.34 4.48 -9.89
CA ARG A 124 21.55 5.29 -9.84
C ARG A 124 21.20 6.77 -9.67
N PRO A 125 22.10 7.57 -9.05
CA PRO A 125 21.90 9.01 -8.93
C PRO A 125 21.61 9.71 -10.27
N GLY A 126 20.74 10.72 -10.24
CA GLY A 126 20.32 11.50 -11.41
C GLY A 126 19.08 10.98 -12.15
N SER A 127 18.39 9.99 -11.60
CA SER A 127 17.05 9.61 -12.06
C SER A 127 16.04 10.63 -11.57
N HIS A 128 15.13 11.07 -12.44
CA HIS A 128 13.98 11.90 -12.08
C HIS A 128 12.78 11.02 -11.65
N HIS A 129 12.55 9.90 -12.35
CA HIS A 129 11.63 8.86 -11.90
C HIS A 129 11.84 7.53 -12.61
N PHE A 130 11.22 6.50 -12.05
CA PHE A 130 11.02 5.21 -12.70
C PHE A 130 9.59 4.72 -12.47
N ILE A 131 8.99 4.16 -13.52
CA ILE A 131 7.66 3.55 -13.45
C ILE A 131 7.69 2.23 -14.20
N ALA A 132 7.28 1.15 -13.54
CA ALA A 132 6.97 -0.13 -14.16
C ALA A 132 5.47 -0.19 -14.45
N TYR A 133 5.09 0.08 -15.69
CA TYR A 133 3.73 -0.11 -16.15
C TYR A 133 3.46 -1.57 -16.45
N THR A 134 2.26 -2.03 -16.13
CA THR A 134 1.67 -3.20 -16.78
C THR A 134 0.71 -2.72 -17.87
N PHE A 135 0.03 -3.64 -18.54
CA PHE A 135 -0.95 -3.32 -19.57
C PHE A 135 -2.36 -3.70 -19.13
N GLY A 136 -3.35 -2.96 -19.60
CA GLY A 136 -4.74 -3.37 -19.46
C GLY A 136 -5.03 -4.65 -20.26
N GLN A 137 -5.94 -5.49 -19.77
CA GLN A 137 -6.30 -6.76 -20.43
C GLN A 137 -6.85 -6.60 -21.85
N ASN A 138 -7.26 -5.39 -22.22
CA ASN A 138 -7.74 -5.04 -23.56
C ASN A 138 -6.60 -4.73 -24.55
N MET A 139 -5.32 -4.82 -24.14
CA MET A 139 -4.18 -4.54 -25.00
C MET A 139 -4.14 -5.51 -26.21
N PRO A 140 -4.19 -4.99 -27.44
CA PRO A 140 -4.09 -5.82 -28.63
C PRO A 140 -2.72 -6.49 -28.74
N GLU A 141 -2.68 -7.80 -29.04
CA GLU A 141 -1.44 -8.58 -29.19
C GLU A 141 -0.44 -7.95 -30.18
N ALA A 142 -0.93 -7.31 -31.25
CA ALA A 142 -0.10 -6.66 -32.25
C ALA A 142 0.54 -5.33 -31.79
N LEU A 143 0.16 -4.80 -30.63
CA LEU A 143 0.71 -3.56 -30.07
C LEU A 143 1.73 -3.79 -28.96
N TYR A 144 1.97 -5.04 -28.55
CA TYR A 144 3.05 -5.35 -27.61
C TYR A 144 4.38 -4.86 -28.17
N PRO A 145 5.18 -4.12 -27.38
CA PRO A 145 6.51 -3.72 -27.80
C PRO A 145 7.40 -4.93 -28.05
N GLU A 146 8.41 -4.74 -28.91
CA GLU A 146 9.49 -5.72 -29.02
C GLU A 146 10.23 -5.82 -27.67
N PRO A 147 10.37 -7.03 -27.09
CA PRO A 147 11.06 -7.22 -25.82
C PRO A 147 12.50 -6.74 -25.83
N PHE A 148 12.93 -6.16 -24.70
CA PHE A 148 14.31 -5.79 -24.42
C PHE A 148 14.91 -4.72 -25.35
N VAL A 149 14.06 -3.86 -25.91
CA VAL A 149 14.45 -2.75 -26.76
C VAL A 149 14.20 -1.42 -26.05
N TYR A 150 15.22 -0.55 -26.03
CA TYR A 150 15.06 0.84 -25.60
C TYR A 150 14.24 1.62 -26.63
N ARG A 151 13.14 2.21 -26.17
CA ARG A 151 12.23 3.01 -26.98
C ARG A 151 12.23 4.43 -26.45
N ASP A 152 13.21 5.23 -26.88
CA ASP A 152 13.31 6.64 -26.50
C ASP A 152 12.04 7.39 -26.92
N LEU A 153 11.52 8.23 -26.02
CA LEU A 153 10.31 9.00 -26.29
C LEU A 153 10.55 10.18 -27.22
N ARG A 154 11.81 10.63 -27.32
CA ARG A 154 12.20 11.80 -28.09
C ARG A 154 13.38 11.48 -29.02
N ASP A 155 13.40 12.11 -30.18
CA ASP A 155 14.54 12.06 -31.10
C ASP A 155 15.69 13.00 -30.67
N GLU A 156 16.79 13.02 -31.45
CA GLU A 156 17.95 13.88 -31.18
C GLU A 156 17.64 15.39 -31.19
N ASP A 157 16.54 15.78 -31.83
CA ASP A 157 16.06 17.17 -31.91
C ASP A 157 15.04 17.49 -30.80
N GLY A 158 14.70 16.51 -29.95
CA GLY A 158 13.76 16.64 -28.84
C GLY A 158 12.29 16.45 -29.22
N ASN A 159 11.97 16.00 -30.45
CA ASN A 159 10.59 15.77 -30.88
C ASN A 159 10.09 14.39 -30.45
N TYR A 160 8.80 14.31 -30.09
CA TYR A 160 8.19 13.03 -29.70
C TYR A 160 8.16 12.00 -30.83
N ILE A 161 8.61 10.79 -30.51
CA ILE A 161 8.50 9.61 -31.36
C ILE A 161 7.15 8.96 -31.10
N GLN A 162 6.14 9.39 -31.87
CA GLN A 162 4.74 8.98 -31.68
C GLN A 162 4.52 7.46 -31.69
N GLU A 163 5.34 6.71 -32.44
CA GLU A 163 5.29 5.25 -32.48
C GLU A 163 5.62 4.61 -31.13
N ASN A 164 6.49 5.23 -30.34
CA ASN A 164 6.88 4.73 -29.01
C ASN A 164 5.87 5.09 -27.91
N MET A 165 4.97 6.03 -28.19
CA MET A 165 3.96 6.49 -27.24
C MET A 165 2.63 5.75 -27.36
N ILE A 166 2.41 4.97 -28.42
CA ILE A 166 1.10 4.34 -28.69
C ILE A 166 0.67 3.38 -27.58
N GLN A 167 1.63 2.72 -26.92
CA GLN A 167 1.37 1.80 -25.82
C GLN A 167 0.89 2.50 -24.54
N MET A 168 1.16 3.80 -24.39
CA MET A 168 0.71 4.57 -23.22
C MET A 168 -0.82 4.59 -23.08
N ALA A 169 -1.56 4.42 -24.18
CA ALA A 169 -3.01 4.31 -24.15
C ALA A 169 -3.52 3.05 -23.43
N PHE A 170 -2.64 2.08 -23.16
CA PHE A 170 -2.94 0.80 -22.52
C PHE A 170 -2.16 0.59 -21.23
N HIS A 171 -1.32 1.54 -20.82
CA HIS A 171 -0.56 1.44 -19.58
C HIS A 171 -1.49 1.49 -18.37
N GLU A 172 -1.31 0.53 -17.49
CA GLU A 172 -1.81 0.56 -16.13
C GLU A 172 -0.61 0.73 -15.20
N PHE A 173 -0.69 1.70 -14.29
CA PHE A 173 0.39 1.96 -13.34
C PHE A 173 0.57 0.73 -12.47
N GLY A 174 1.74 0.10 -12.48
CA GLY A 174 2.04 -1.04 -11.60
C GLY A 174 2.74 -0.57 -10.33
N ALA A 175 3.96 -0.08 -10.51
CA ALA A 175 4.82 0.43 -9.46
C ALA A 175 5.65 1.60 -9.98
N GLY A 176 6.01 2.55 -9.14
CA GLY A 176 6.89 3.63 -9.55
C GLY A 176 7.27 4.53 -8.39
N THR A 177 8.33 5.29 -8.57
CA THR A 177 8.77 6.29 -7.59
C THR A 177 9.60 7.36 -8.27
N GLN A 178 9.56 8.56 -7.70
CA GLN A 178 10.46 9.64 -8.05
C GLN A 178 11.74 9.57 -7.19
N TRP A 179 11.70 8.87 -6.05
CA TRP A 179 12.82 8.72 -5.12
C TRP A 179 13.90 7.76 -5.63
N PRO A 180 15.20 8.07 -5.49
CA PRO A 180 16.30 7.18 -5.87
C PRO A 180 16.24 5.77 -5.25
N ARG A 181 15.59 5.66 -4.09
CA ARG A 181 15.29 4.39 -3.44
C ARG A 181 13.88 4.40 -2.86
N MET A 182 13.14 3.32 -3.10
CA MET A 182 11.88 3.01 -2.44
C MET A 182 11.91 1.57 -1.97
N ASP A 183 11.39 1.31 -0.77
CA ASP A 183 11.20 -0.02 -0.22
C ASP A 183 9.86 -0.05 0.51
N TYR A 184 8.81 -0.41 -0.21
CA TYR A 184 7.44 -0.27 0.24
C TYR A 184 6.82 -1.63 0.53
N HIS A 185 6.30 -1.78 1.76
CA HIS A 185 5.69 -3.01 2.27
C HIS A 185 4.17 -2.86 2.30
N PHE A 186 3.46 -3.87 1.81
CA PHE A 186 2.01 -3.90 1.87
C PHE A 186 1.57 -4.39 3.26
N PRO A 187 0.34 -4.09 3.70
CA PRO A 187 -0.16 -4.65 4.94
C PRO A 187 -0.15 -6.18 4.89
N PRO A 188 0.02 -6.88 6.04
CA PRO A 188 0.11 -8.33 6.07
C PRO A 188 -1.08 -9.01 5.36
N GLY A 189 -0.79 -9.95 4.45
CA GLY A 189 -1.80 -10.68 3.68
C GLY A 189 -2.45 -9.87 2.54
N ILE A 190 -2.03 -8.62 2.30
CA ILE A 190 -2.47 -7.81 1.17
C ILE A 190 -1.43 -7.93 0.05
N SER A 191 -1.88 -8.17 -1.18
CA SER A 191 -0.97 -8.25 -2.33
C SER A 191 -1.55 -7.63 -3.59
N LEU A 192 -0.72 -6.94 -4.38
CA LEU A 192 -1.08 -6.53 -5.75
C LEU A 192 -0.99 -7.74 -6.68
N ARG A 193 -2.11 -8.12 -7.30
CA ARG A 193 -2.14 -9.18 -8.31
C ARG A 193 -1.66 -8.64 -9.66
N LEU A 194 -0.67 -9.32 -10.23
CA LEU A 194 -0.18 -9.05 -11.57
C LEU A 194 -0.43 -10.26 -12.47
N ASN A 195 -1.07 -10.01 -13.61
CA ASN A 195 -1.12 -10.98 -14.68
C ASN A 195 0.24 -11.08 -15.37
N SER A 196 0.94 -12.19 -15.12
CA SER A 196 2.30 -12.44 -15.62
C SER A 196 2.39 -12.44 -17.14
N SER A 197 1.31 -12.75 -17.87
CA SER A 197 1.32 -12.78 -19.34
C SER A 197 1.48 -11.40 -19.99
N LEU A 198 1.27 -10.31 -19.24
CA LEU A 198 1.33 -8.93 -19.76
C LEU A 198 2.76 -8.36 -19.72
N GLY A 199 3.57 -8.80 -18.76
CA GLY A 199 4.92 -8.26 -18.54
C GLY A 199 4.94 -6.81 -18.03
N PHE A 200 6.11 -6.18 -18.09
CA PHE A 200 6.31 -4.79 -17.64
C PHE A 200 6.88 -3.91 -18.76
N ASP A 201 6.28 -2.74 -18.98
CA ASP A 201 6.85 -1.69 -19.80
C ASP A 201 7.47 -0.63 -18.88
N MET A 202 8.78 -0.73 -18.71
CA MET A 202 9.54 0.07 -17.75
C MET A 202 9.89 1.42 -18.36
N ASN A 203 9.35 2.48 -17.78
CA ASN A 203 9.70 3.86 -18.06
C ASN A 203 10.82 4.31 -17.12
N SER A 204 11.88 4.86 -17.69
CA SER A 204 12.96 5.48 -16.92
C SER A 204 13.27 6.85 -17.47
N HIS A 205 13.35 7.81 -16.57
CA HIS A 205 13.57 9.22 -16.88
C HIS A 205 14.80 9.72 -16.12
N TYR A 206 15.87 10.07 -16.85
CA TYR A 206 17.10 10.61 -16.29
C TYR A 206 17.41 11.97 -16.93
N VAL A 207 17.89 12.89 -16.10
CA VAL A 207 18.26 14.24 -16.54
C VAL A 207 19.73 14.48 -16.28
N ASN A 208 20.51 14.78 -17.33
CA ASN A 208 21.94 15.01 -17.23
C ASN A 208 22.32 16.44 -17.62
N TYR A 209 22.35 17.36 -16.66
CA TYR A 209 22.84 18.72 -16.86
C TYR A 209 24.37 18.88 -16.72
N SER A 210 25.10 17.78 -16.48
CA SER A 210 26.56 17.82 -16.35
C SER A 210 27.24 17.89 -17.72
N ASP A 211 28.55 18.16 -17.73
CA ASP A 211 29.40 18.15 -18.92
C ASP A 211 29.98 16.76 -19.26
N THR A 212 29.53 15.71 -18.55
CA THR A 212 29.99 14.33 -18.71
C THR A 212 28.84 13.36 -18.95
N THR A 213 29.10 12.22 -19.59
CA THR A 213 28.11 11.14 -19.71
C THR A 213 27.84 10.52 -18.34
N MET A 214 26.56 10.42 -17.98
CA MET A 214 26.09 9.69 -16.80
C MET A 214 25.67 8.27 -17.16
N ILE A 215 25.66 7.39 -16.15
CA ILE A 215 25.17 6.01 -16.30
C ILE A 215 23.91 5.87 -15.45
N GLY A 216 22.81 5.54 -16.11
CA GLY A 216 21.56 5.17 -15.47
C GLY A 216 21.48 3.66 -15.31
N GLU A 217 20.85 3.23 -14.23
CA GLU A 217 20.60 1.82 -13.92
C GLU A 217 19.51 1.75 -12.87
N VAL A 218 18.55 0.86 -13.05
CA VAL A 218 17.44 0.65 -12.12
C VAL A 218 17.31 -0.83 -11.80
N TYR A 219 17.08 -1.14 -10.52
CA TYR A 219 16.67 -2.45 -10.04
C TYR A 219 15.25 -2.37 -9.49
N LEU A 220 14.40 -3.30 -9.91
CA LEU A 220 13.05 -3.50 -9.39
C LEU A 220 12.97 -4.91 -8.80
N ASN A 221 12.77 -4.97 -7.50
CA ASN A 221 12.52 -6.18 -6.74
C ASN A 221 11.02 -6.26 -6.41
N LEU A 222 10.38 -7.35 -6.81
CA LEU A 222 9.00 -7.68 -6.46
C LEU A 222 9.04 -8.89 -5.53
N HIS A 223 8.67 -8.70 -4.27
CA HIS A 223 8.54 -9.76 -3.28
C HIS A 223 7.12 -10.30 -3.31
N THR A 224 6.96 -11.63 -3.25
CA THR A 224 5.68 -12.28 -3.52
C THR A 224 5.19 -13.17 -2.39
N LEU A 225 3.86 -13.28 -2.30
CA LEU A 225 3.15 -14.26 -1.49
C LEU A 225 2.73 -15.47 -2.34
N GLU A 226 2.65 -16.63 -1.70
CA GLU A 226 1.92 -17.77 -2.27
C GLU A 226 0.41 -17.47 -2.27
N PRO A 227 -0.38 -18.01 -3.21
CA PRO A 227 -1.81 -17.73 -3.32
C PRO A 227 -2.58 -17.97 -2.03
N GLU A 228 -2.20 -18.98 -1.23
CA GLU A 228 -2.88 -19.32 0.03
C GLU A 228 -2.60 -18.33 1.17
N GLN A 229 -1.61 -17.44 1.00
CA GLN A 229 -1.27 -16.40 1.97
C GLN A 229 -1.99 -15.07 1.68
N VAL A 230 -2.67 -14.97 0.54
CA VAL A 230 -3.39 -13.76 0.13
C VAL A 230 -4.73 -13.69 0.85
N VAL A 231 -4.90 -12.64 1.64
CA VAL A 231 -6.14 -12.33 2.35
C VAL A 231 -7.01 -11.40 1.51
N LYS A 232 -6.39 -10.39 0.89
CA LYS A 232 -7.05 -9.44 -0.03
C LYS A 232 -6.12 -8.99 -1.14
N GLU A 233 -6.68 -8.87 -2.33
CA GLU A 233 -5.98 -8.28 -3.47
C GLU A 233 -6.01 -6.73 -3.37
N ALA A 234 -4.84 -6.12 -3.40
CA ALA A 234 -4.69 -4.68 -3.59
C ALA A 234 -4.91 -4.32 -5.07
N ASN A 235 -5.35 -3.09 -5.27
CA ASN A 235 -5.59 -2.44 -6.54
C ASN A 235 -4.87 -1.10 -6.55
N ILE A 236 -4.56 -0.60 -7.74
CA ILE A 236 -3.93 0.70 -7.92
C ILE A 236 -4.98 1.81 -7.86
N LEU A 237 -4.77 2.76 -6.97
CA LEU A 237 -5.54 3.99 -6.93
C LEU A 237 -4.97 4.96 -7.98
N THR A 238 -5.83 5.49 -8.85
CA THR A 238 -5.46 6.59 -9.74
C THR A 238 -6.64 7.56 -9.86
N MET A 239 -6.52 8.71 -9.21
CA MET A 239 -7.49 9.80 -9.29
C MET A 239 -6.85 10.96 -10.04
N ASN A 240 -7.22 11.12 -11.32
CA ASN A 240 -6.61 12.09 -12.23
C ASN A 240 -7.61 13.18 -12.62
N ASN A 241 -7.26 14.45 -12.40
CA ASN A 241 -7.95 15.58 -13.02
C ASN A 241 -7.26 16.01 -14.32
N GLY A 242 -7.78 15.52 -15.45
CA GLY A 242 -7.30 15.92 -16.78
C GLY A 242 -7.77 17.30 -17.26
N ASN A 243 -8.66 17.98 -16.52
CA ASN A 243 -9.19 19.29 -16.90
C ASN A 243 -8.39 20.41 -16.22
N ILE A 244 -7.18 20.67 -16.72
CA ILE A 244 -6.27 21.71 -16.21
C ILE A 244 -6.29 22.90 -17.16
N ASN A 245 -6.46 24.10 -16.59
CA ASN A 245 -6.30 25.37 -17.30
C ASN A 245 -5.69 26.40 -16.36
N LEU A 246 -4.42 26.73 -16.57
CA LEU A 246 -3.67 27.66 -15.73
C LEU A 246 -3.30 28.90 -16.55
N PRO A 247 -4.00 30.03 -16.38
CA PRO A 247 -3.72 31.26 -17.12
C PRO A 247 -2.29 31.77 -16.87
N PRO A 248 -1.68 32.45 -17.85
CA PRO A 248 -0.32 32.97 -17.73
C PRO A 248 -0.19 34.01 -16.62
N ASN A 249 0.98 34.02 -15.98
CA ASN A 249 1.36 34.95 -14.91
C ASN A 249 0.38 34.97 -13.71
N GLN A 250 -0.21 33.81 -13.37
CA GLN A 250 -1.24 33.71 -12.35
C GLN A 250 -1.03 32.50 -11.42
N VAL A 251 -1.33 32.70 -10.13
CA VAL A 251 -1.52 31.61 -9.17
C VAL A 251 -2.96 31.12 -9.27
N THR A 252 -3.16 29.84 -9.55
CA THR A 252 -4.49 29.21 -9.71
C THR A 252 -4.55 27.95 -8.85
N THR A 253 -5.62 27.82 -8.07
CA THR A 253 -5.95 26.60 -7.34
C THR A 253 -7.06 25.86 -8.07
N LEU A 254 -6.82 24.59 -8.36
CA LEU A 254 -7.79 23.66 -8.94
C LEU A 254 -8.28 22.70 -7.85
N THR A 255 -9.54 22.31 -7.94
CA THR A 255 -10.16 21.36 -7.01
C THR A 255 -10.95 20.32 -7.80
N GLN A 256 -10.82 19.06 -7.42
CA GLN A 256 -11.58 17.96 -8.00
C GLN A 256 -11.94 16.92 -6.92
N THR A 257 -13.21 16.54 -6.85
CA THR A 257 -13.71 15.52 -5.92
C THR A 257 -13.95 14.21 -6.65
N PHE A 258 -13.51 13.11 -6.03
CA PHE A 258 -13.69 11.74 -6.49
C PHE A 258 -14.51 10.96 -5.46
N TRP A 259 -15.76 10.65 -5.80
CA TRP A 259 -16.65 9.87 -4.94
C TRP A 259 -16.44 8.38 -5.13
N ILE A 260 -16.36 7.63 -4.03
CA ILE A 260 -16.12 6.18 -4.08
C ILE A 260 -17.23 5.47 -4.86
N GLY A 261 -18.50 5.80 -4.61
CA GLY A 261 -19.64 5.20 -5.30
C GLY A 261 -19.75 5.48 -6.81
N ASP A 262 -19.00 6.47 -7.32
CA ASP A 262 -18.92 6.74 -8.76
C ASP A 262 -17.83 5.89 -9.44
N MET A 263 -16.84 5.42 -8.67
CA MET A 263 -15.63 4.74 -9.18
C MET A 263 -15.62 3.24 -8.89
N TYR A 264 -16.22 2.81 -7.77
CA TYR A 264 -16.07 1.46 -7.24
C TYR A 264 -17.43 0.84 -6.86
N PRO A 265 -17.56 -0.50 -6.94
CA PRO A 265 -18.80 -1.19 -6.62
C PRO A 265 -19.06 -1.33 -5.11
N GLU A 266 -18.01 -1.22 -4.28
CA GLU A 266 -18.00 -1.43 -2.84
C GLU A 266 -17.12 -0.36 -2.16
N PRO A 267 -17.27 -0.15 -0.84
CA PRO A 267 -16.34 0.67 -0.06
C PRO A 267 -14.88 0.26 -0.29
N ILE A 268 -13.93 1.14 0.01
CA ILE A 268 -12.50 0.86 -0.16
C ILE A 268 -11.71 1.20 1.08
N SER A 269 -10.58 0.51 1.26
CA SER A 269 -9.55 0.87 2.25
C SER A 269 -8.26 1.24 1.53
N ILE A 270 -7.83 2.49 1.67
CA ILE A 270 -6.61 3.03 1.05
C ILE A 270 -5.46 2.94 2.04
N PHE A 271 -4.34 2.33 1.65
CA PHE A 271 -3.18 2.14 2.53
C PHE A 271 -1.91 2.85 2.04
N GLN A 272 -1.93 3.41 0.83
CA GLN A 272 -0.88 4.28 0.30
C GLN A 272 -1.48 5.47 -0.42
N LEU A 273 -0.88 6.66 -0.28
CA LEU A 273 -1.17 7.83 -1.10
C LEU A 273 0.10 8.60 -1.46
N PHE A 274 0.19 9.08 -2.70
CA PHE A 274 1.17 10.07 -3.11
C PHE A 274 0.67 10.86 -4.33
N SER A 275 1.00 12.13 -4.38
CA SER A 275 0.62 13.02 -5.48
C SER A 275 1.59 12.92 -6.65
N HIS A 276 1.14 13.33 -7.82
CA HIS A 276 2.00 13.63 -8.96
C HIS A 276 1.53 14.92 -9.64
N ALA A 277 2.49 15.82 -9.87
CA ALA A 277 2.35 17.12 -10.52
C ALA A 277 3.70 17.52 -11.12
N HIS A 278 3.77 18.65 -11.83
CA HIS A 278 5.03 19.16 -12.39
C HIS A 278 5.47 20.48 -11.74
N GLN A 279 6.45 21.14 -12.37
CA GLN A 279 7.26 22.23 -11.81
C GLN A 279 6.52 23.49 -11.39
N HIS A 280 5.27 23.68 -11.81
CA HIS A 280 4.48 24.85 -11.44
C HIS A 280 3.65 24.61 -10.19
N MET A 281 3.57 23.38 -9.67
CA MET A 281 2.87 23.05 -8.43
C MET A 281 3.56 23.72 -7.23
N LEU A 282 2.77 24.41 -6.42
CA LEU A 282 3.19 25.00 -5.14
C LEU A 282 2.72 24.19 -3.94
N GLU A 283 1.53 23.60 -4.06
CA GLU A 283 0.90 22.84 -3.00
C GLU A 283 -0.13 21.86 -3.58
N PHE A 284 -0.15 20.64 -3.05
CA PHE A 284 -1.10 19.59 -3.37
C PHE A 284 -1.67 19.05 -2.06
N ARG A 285 -2.98 19.11 -1.88
CA ARG A 285 -3.69 18.66 -0.68
C ARG A 285 -4.80 17.70 -1.05
N VAL A 286 -5.07 16.77 -0.15
CA VAL A 286 -6.20 15.85 -0.27
C VAL A 286 -7.01 15.88 1.01
N PHE A 287 -8.31 16.05 0.87
CA PHE A 287 -9.28 16.08 1.96
C PHE A 287 -10.29 14.94 1.82
N ILE A 288 -10.79 14.44 2.95
CA ILE A 288 -11.96 13.55 2.96
C ILE A 288 -13.21 14.39 2.66
N GLU A 289 -14.07 13.88 1.79
CA GLU A 289 -15.38 14.45 1.49
C GLU A 289 -16.48 13.48 1.97
N GLY A 290 -17.42 13.99 2.77
CA GLY A 290 -18.55 13.25 3.31
C GLY A 290 -18.26 12.42 4.57
N GLY A 291 -19.34 11.98 5.23
CA GLY A 291 -19.28 11.22 6.49
C GLY A 291 -18.90 12.06 7.71
N GLU A 292 -18.42 11.42 8.77
CA GLU A 292 -18.06 12.11 10.03
C GLU A 292 -16.73 12.86 9.94
N GLN A 293 -15.85 12.47 9.01
CA GLN A 293 -14.51 13.04 8.77
C GLN A 293 -14.49 14.09 7.66
N ASP A 294 -15.66 14.61 7.25
CA ASP A 294 -15.78 15.61 6.19
C ASP A 294 -14.86 16.82 6.42
N GLY A 295 -14.03 17.13 5.42
CA GLY A 295 -13.06 18.23 5.44
C GLY A 295 -11.73 17.91 6.14
N GLU A 296 -11.50 16.68 6.60
CA GLU A 296 -10.23 16.27 7.19
C GLU A 296 -9.11 16.21 6.13
N LEU A 297 -7.97 16.85 6.41
CA LEU A 297 -6.77 16.80 5.55
C LEU A 297 -6.05 15.47 5.77
N VAL A 298 -5.91 14.67 4.71
CA VAL A 298 -5.26 13.34 4.78
C VAL A 298 -3.88 13.32 4.13
N TYR A 299 -3.63 14.17 3.13
CA TYR A 299 -2.34 14.21 2.44
C TYR A 299 -1.98 15.65 2.07
N VAL A 300 -0.69 15.97 2.13
CA VAL A 300 -0.13 17.23 1.65
C VAL A 300 1.26 17.03 1.06
N ALA A 301 1.49 17.64 -0.09
CA ALA A 301 2.79 17.77 -0.72
C ALA A 301 3.02 19.22 -1.15
N PHE A 302 4.28 19.64 -1.05
CA PHE A 302 4.75 20.94 -1.56
C PHE A 302 5.83 20.76 -2.62
N ASP A 303 6.35 19.54 -2.73
CA ASP A 303 7.37 19.13 -3.66
C ASP A 303 6.73 18.22 -4.71
N TRP A 304 6.86 18.60 -5.97
CA TRP A 304 6.36 17.87 -7.12
C TRP A 304 7.38 16.85 -7.63
N GLU A 305 8.68 17.06 -7.36
CA GLU A 305 9.78 16.20 -7.79
C GLU A 305 9.94 15.02 -6.82
N HIS A 306 9.69 15.22 -5.52
CA HIS A 306 9.69 14.14 -4.53
C HIS A 306 8.47 14.18 -3.61
N PRO A 307 7.28 13.89 -4.17
CA PRO A 307 6.07 13.82 -3.36
C PRO A 307 6.26 12.77 -2.24
N PRO A 308 5.87 13.09 -0.99
CA PRO A 308 5.93 12.14 0.10
C PRO A 308 5.07 10.92 -0.24
N ILE A 309 5.58 9.73 0.04
CA ILE A 309 4.80 8.50 -0.03
C ILE A 309 4.18 8.30 1.35
N LEU A 310 2.87 8.52 1.45
CA LEU A 310 2.14 8.34 2.70
C LEU A 310 1.68 6.89 2.82
N GLU A 311 2.16 6.22 3.85
CA GLU A 311 1.63 4.95 4.33
C GLU A 311 0.53 5.20 5.36
N LEU A 312 -0.60 4.50 5.23
CA LEU A 312 -1.75 4.62 6.11
C LEU A 312 -1.93 3.30 6.87
N ASP A 313 -1.54 3.31 8.14
CA ASP A 313 -1.80 2.25 9.10
C ASP A 313 -2.43 2.85 10.38
N PRO A 314 -3.74 2.64 10.64
CA PRO A 314 -4.65 1.79 9.86
C PRO A 314 -4.98 2.39 8.47
N PRO A 315 -5.35 1.57 7.47
CA PRO A 315 -5.82 2.04 6.18
C PRO A 315 -7.04 2.96 6.29
N LEU A 316 -7.12 3.96 5.41
CA LEU A 316 -8.25 4.89 5.32
C LEU A 316 -9.44 4.22 4.65
N TYR A 317 -10.46 3.88 5.45
CA TYR A 317 -11.72 3.32 4.97
C TYR A 317 -12.67 4.43 4.50
N LEU A 318 -13.22 4.28 3.30
CA LEU A 318 -14.20 5.20 2.71
C LEU A 318 -15.43 4.44 2.20
N GLU A 319 -16.59 4.83 2.71
CA GLU A 319 -17.90 4.37 2.27
C GLU A 319 -18.25 4.86 0.85
N LEU A 320 -19.22 4.22 0.20
CA LEU A 320 -19.66 4.59 -1.16
C LEU A 320 -20.16 6.04 -1.28
N ASN A 321 -20.65 6.63 -0.19
CA ASN A 321 -21.12 8.02 -0.14
C ASN A 321 -20.05 9.01 0.36
N GLN A 322 -18.80 8.59 0.46
CA GLN A 322 -17.64 9.42 0.78
C GLN A 322 -16.72 9.52 -0.44
N GLY A 323 -15.71 10.38 -0.36
CA GLY A 323 -14.74 10.59 -1.43
C GLY A 323 -13.48 11.31 -0.97
N LEU A 324 -12.61 11.58 -1.92
CA LEU A 324 -11.43 12.42 -1.73
C LEU A 324 -11.53 13.66 -2.61
N THR A 325 -11.34 14.83 -2.00
CA THR A 325 -11.22 16.11 -2.70
C THR A 325 -9.74 16.47 -2.80
N ILE A 326 -9.22 16.49 -4.04
CA ILE A 326 -7.88 16.96 -4.36
C ILE A 326 -7.93 18.47 -4.58
N GLU A 327 -7.06 19.22 -3.92
CA GLU A 327 -6.82 20.65 -4.12
C GLU A 327 -5.36 20.89 -4.47
N ALA A 328 -5.07 21.40 -5.67
CA ALA A 328 -3.71 21.67 -6.12
C ALA A 328 -3.57 23.13 -6.56
N THR A 329 -2.57 23.82 -6.01
CA THR A 329 -2.25 25.21 -6.32
C THR A 329 -1.01 25.28 -7.17
N TYR A 330 -1.10 26.00 -8.28
CA TYR A 330 -0.01 26.18 -9.23
C TYR A 330 0.33 27.66 -9.39
N ASN A 331 1.58 27.96 -9.70
CA ASN A 331 2.03 29.27 -10.13
C ASN A 331 2.54 29.20 -11.57
N ASN A 332 1.66 29.55 -12.52
CA ASN A 332 2.07 29.69 -13.90
C ASN A 332 2.80 31.03 -14.08
N TRP A 333 4.12 31.00 -13.97
CA TRP A 333 5.00 32.14 -14.20
C TRP A 333 5.32 32.37 -15.69
N THR A 334 4.77 31.55 -16.60
CA THR A 334 5.00 31.66 -18.04
C THR A 334 4.05 32.67 -18.69
N ASP A 335 4.33 33.00 -19.95
CA ASP A 335 3.48 33.86 -20.79
C ASP A 335 2.39 33.10 -21.56
N GLU A 336 2.33 31.77 -21.43
CA GLU A 336 1.36 30.90 -22.09
C GLU A 336 0.42 30.25 -21.07
N THR A 337 -0.75 29.80 -21.51
CA THR A 337 -1.63 28.97 -20.67
C THR A 337 -1.06 27.57 -20.57
N LEU A 338 -0.98 27.03 -19.35
CA LEU A 338 -0.62 25.62 -19.13
C LEU A 338 -1.88 24.76 -19.03
N GLU A 339 -1.80 23.56 -19.61
CA GLU A 339 -2.87 22.56 -19.66
C GLU A 339 -2.32 21.21 -19.19
N PHE A 340 -3.19 20.19 -19.16
CA PHE A 340 -2.75 18.83 -18.85
C PHE A 340 -1.81 18.33 -19.95
N GLY A 341 -0.66 17.75 -19.56
CA GLY A 341 0.27 17.17 -20.52
C GLY A 341 1.39 16.37 -19.88
N PHE A 342 2.22 15.77 -20.72
CA PHE A 342 3.28 14.83 -20.30
C PHE A 342 4.66 15.48 -20.20
N LEU A 343 4.82 16.73 -20.67
CA LEU A 343 6.09 17.44 -20.50
C LEU A 343 6.19 17.97 -19.08
N SER A 344 7.41 18.06 -18.55
CA SER A 344 7.68 18.78 -17.30
C SER A 344 7.26 20.26 -17.35
N THR A 345 7.06 20.82 -18.55
CA THR A 345 6.52 22.17 -18.79
C THR A 345 5.00 22.24 -18.90
N ASP A 346 4.33 21.11 -19.06
CA ASP A 346 2.88 21.00 -18.90
C ASP A 346 2.55 20.74 -17.42
N GLU A 347 1.29 20.49 -17.05
CA GLU A 347 0.94 20.14 -15.67
C GLU A 347 0.12 18.86 -15.54
N MET A 348 0.15 18.28 -14.34
CA MET A 348 -0.66 17.13 -13.96
C MET A 348 -1.24 17.30 -12.56
N MET A 349 -2.37 16.66 -12.31
CA MET A 349 -3.05 16.67 -11.01
C MET A 349 -3.55 15.26 -10.72
N ILE A 350 -2.65 14.39 -10.26
CA ILE A 350 -2.93 12.97 -10.06
C ILE A 350 -2.63 12.59 -8.62
N LEU A 351 -3.52 11.82 -8.02
CA LEU A 351 -3.29 11.11 -6.77
C LEU A 351 -3.18 9.62 -7.07
N PHE A 352 -2.02 9.05 -6.75
CA PHE A 352 -1.73 7.64 -6.82
C PHE A 352 -1.77 7.00 -5.43
N GLY A 353 -1.83 5.68 -5.41
CA GLY A 353 -1.78 4.91 -4.18
C GLY A 353 -2.19 3.46 -4.41
N TYR A 354 -2.40 2.76 -3.31
CA TYR A 354 -2.95 1.41 -3.30
C TYR A 354 -4.13 1.30 -2.35
N TYR A 355 -5.11 0.50 -2.74
CA TYR A 355 -6.31 0.23 -1.96
C TYR A 355 -6.76 -1.21 -2.11
N TYR A 356 -7.63 -1.70 -1.23
CA TYR A 356 -8.40 -2.92 -1.46
C TYR A 356 -9.89 -2.65 -1.21
N LEU A 357 -10.75 -3.50 -1.80
CA LEU A 357 -12.21 -3.39 -1.62
C LEU A 357 -12.60 -3.81 -0.20
N GLY A 358 -13.59 -3.15 0.38
CA GLY A 358 -14.14 -3.39 1.71
C GLY A 358 -13.23 -2.98 2.86
N GLU A 359 -13.57 -3.45 4.06
CA GLU A 359 -12.88 -3.14 5.32
C GLU A 359 -11.51 -3.81 5.44
N SER A 360 -10.64 -3.25 6.29
CA SER A 360 -9.34 -3.84 6.61
C SER A 360 -9.48 -5.24 7.22
N PRO A 361 -8.69 -6.22 6.75
CA PRO A 361 -8.70 -7.53 7.38
C PRO A 361 -8.20 -7.40 8.82
N GLN A 362 -8.86 -8.12 9.72
CA GLN A 362 -8.39 -8.25 11.08
C GLN A 362 -7.47 -9.46 11.21
N VAL A 363 -6.66 -9.45 12.26
CA VAL A 363 -5.75 -10.56 12.57
C VAL A 363 -6.05 -11.12 13.96
N VAL A 364 -6.04 -12.44 14.07
CA VAL A 364 -6.17 -13.17 15.33
C VAL A 364 -5.02 -14.16 15.43
N SER A 365 -4.31 -14.11 16.55
CA SER A 365 -3.25 -15.08 16.84
C SER A 365 -3.78 -16.20 17.74
N LEU A 366 -3.67 -17.42 17.27
CA LEU A 366 -4.09 -18.65 17.95
C LEU A 366 -2.88 -19.34 18.56
N THR A 367 -3.01 -19.75 19.81
CA THR A 367 -2.02 -20.63 20.46
C THR A 367 -2.41 -22.08 20.18
N ILE A 368 -1.74 -22.71 19.23
CA ILE A 368 -1.93 -24.13 18.92
C ILE A 368 -0.99 -24.98 19.76
N GLN A 369 -1.50 -26.10 20.23
CA GLN A 369 -0.72 -27.10 20.95
C GLN A 369 -0.42 -28.30 20.05
N GLU A 370 0.70 -28.98 20.31
CA GLU A 370 0.91 -30.32 19.77
C GLU A 370 -0.26 -31.22 20.18
N GLY A 371 -0.89 -31.86 19.20
CA GLY A 371 -2.05 -32.71 19.39
C GLY A 371 -3.38 -32.08 19.02
N TRP A 372 -4.44 -32.47 19.74
CA TRP A 372 -5.81 -32.08 19.45
C TRP A 372 -6.14 -30.67 19.98
N ASN A 373 -6.70 -29.83 19.12
CA ASN A 373 -7.13 -28.47 19.44
C ASN A 373 -8.59 -28.28 19.04
N LEU A 374 -9.27 -27.35 19.72
CA LEU A 374 -10.60 -26.89 19.33
C LEU A 374 -10.48 -25.57 18.57
N VAL A 375 -10.85 -25.59 17.29
CA VAL A 375 -10.70 -24.46 16.37
C VAL A 375 -12.05 -24.10 15.74
N GLY A 376 -12.11 -22.93 15.12
CA GLY A 376 -13.22 -22.50 14.27
C GLY A 376 -12.84 -21.26 13.47
N LEU A 377 -13.74 -20.77 12.64
CA LEU A 377 -13.48 -19.58 11.83
C LEU A 377 -13.74 -18.29 12.63
N PRO A 378 -12.76 -17.39 12.78
CA PRO A 378 -12.98 -16.05 13.30
C PRO A 378 -13.49 -15.06 12.25
N PHE A 379 -13.25 -15.33 10.97
CA PHE A 379 -13.48 -14.41 9.84
C PHE A 379 -14.26 -15.10 8.73
N GLU A 380 -14.76 -14.31 7.78
CA GLU A 380 -15.18 -14.84 6.49
C GLU A 380 -13.96 -15.09 5.59
N PHE A 381 -13.95 -16.26 4.95
CA PHE A 381 -12.92 -16.69 4.00
C PHE A 381 -13.59 -17.11 2.69
N GLU A 382 -12.94 -16.84 1.56
CA GLU A 382 -13.40 -17.33 0.26
C GLU A 382 -13.19 -18.85 0.12
N ASP A 383 -12.03 -19.34 0.58
CA ASP A 383 -11.72 -20.76 0.71
C ASP A 383 -11.73 -21.16 2.20
N THR A 384 -12.60 -22.11 2.54
CA THR A 384 -12.78 -22.60 3.92
C THR A 384 -12.23 -24.00 4.13
N SER A 385 -11.47 -24.55 3.16
CA SER A 385 -10.81 -25.84 3.32
C SER A 385 -9.80 -25.82 4.46
N VAL A 386 -9.68 -26.94 5.18
CA VAL A 386 -8.76 -27.05 6.31
C VAL A 386 -7.31 -26.87 5.88
N GLU A 387 -6.97 -27.31 4.66
CA GLU A 387 -5.65 -27.16 4.08
C GLU A 387 -5.30 -25.68 3.82
N TYR A 388 -6.30 -24.86 3.47
CA TYR A 388 -6.12 -23.42 3.28
C TYR A 388 -6.05 -22.66 4.62
N VAL A 389 -7.01 -22.89 5.51
CA VAL A 389 -7.12 -22.12 6.76
C VAL A 389 -6.09 -22.55 7.80
N PHE A 390 -5.74 -23.84 7.84
CA PHE A 390 -4.78 -24.43 8.78
C PHE A 390 -3.77 -25.33 8.05
N PRO A 391 -2.89 -24.77 7.20
CA PRO A 391 -1.95 -25.54 6.37
C PRO A 391 -0.94 -26.35 7.18
N GLN A 392 -0.75 -26.00 8.45
CA GLN A 392 0.16 -26.67 9.39
C GLN A 392 -0.49 -27.86 10.12
N SER A 393 -1.79 -28.09 9.91
CA SER A 393 -2.52 -29.18 10.55
C SER A 393 -2.21 -30.53 9.91
N ALA A 394 -2.42 -31.62 10.67
CA ALA A 394 -2.27 -32.96 10.14
C ALA A 394 -3.42 -33.26 9.14
N PRO A 395 -3.11 -33.80 7.94
CA PRO A 395 -4.12 -34.09 6.93
C PRO A 395 -5.22 -35.05 7.43
N GLU A 396 -6.45 -34.87 6.92
CA GLU A 396 -7.62 -35.70 7.25
C GLU A 396 -7.99 -35.73 8.75
N THR A 397 -7.59 -34.73 9.55
CA THR A 397 -7.87 -34.69 11.00
C THR A 397 -8.93 -33.69 11.44
N LEU A 398 -9.59 -32.98 10.52
CA LEU A 398 -10.71 -32.09 10.87
C LEU A 398 -11.96 -32.91 11.21
N TYR A 399 -12.50 -32.75 12.42
CA TYR A 399 -13.72 -33.43 12.87
C TYR A 399 -14.74 -32.46 13.43
N SER A 400 -15.94 -32.48 12.84
CA SER A 400 -17.14 -31.82 13.38
C SER A 400 -17.90 -32.77 14.32
N PHE A 401 -18.84 -32.22 15.09
CA PHE A 401 -19.71 -33.00 15.97
C PHE A 401 -21.18 -32.68 15.75
N ASN A 402 -21.96 -33.72 15.42
CA ASN A 402 -23.42 -33.68 15.39
C ASN A 402 -23.97 -35.00 15.96
N GLY A 403 -23.89 -35.15 17.28
CA GLY A 403 -24.22 -36.39 18.01
C GLY A 403 -23.18 -37.52 17.87
N THR A 404 -22.41 -37.52 16.79
CA THR A 404 -21.19 -38.32 16.58
C THR A 404 -20.14 -37.46 15.90
N TYR A 405 -18.88 -37.88 15.98
CA TYR A 405 -17.80 -37.26 15.21
C TYR A 405 -17.90 -37.65 13.74
N THR A 406 -17.78 -36.65 12.87
CA THR A 406 -17.72 -36.80 11.43
C THR A 406 -16.52 -36.03 10.89
N ASN A 407 -15.76 -36.67 10.02
CA ASN A 407 -14.63 -36.00 9.35
C ASN A 407 -15.19 -34.95 8.39
N ALA A 408 -14.61 -33.76 8.40
CA ALA A 408 -14.94 -32.65 7.52
C ALA A 408 -13.71 -32.28 6.69
N ALA A 409 -13.94 -31.58 5.57
CA ALA A 409 -12.86 -31.02 4.75
C ALA A 409 -12.84 -29.48 4.81
N GLU A 410 -13.99 -28.87 5.10
CA GLU A 410 -14.20 -27.43 5.14
C GLU A 410 -14.74 -27.01 6.51
N LEU A 411 -14.44 -25.78 6.92
CA LEU A 411 -14.95 -25.16 8.12
C LEU A 411 -16.15 -24.26 7.81
N GLU A 412 -17.14 -24.28 8.71
CA GLU A 412 -18.31 -23.41 8.64
C GLU A 412 -18.26 -22.35 9.74
N LEU A 413 -18.61 -21.11 9.40
CA LEU A 413 -18.62 -20.00 10.36
C LEU A 413 -19.60 -20.28 11.51
N GLY A 414 -19.11 -20.17 12.75
CA GLY A 414 -19.87 -20.48 13.96
C GLY A 414 -19.85 -21.94 14.39
N SER A 415 -19.35 -22.85 13.54
CA SER A 415 -19.12 -24.24 13.90
C SER A 415 -17.73 -24.41 14.50
N GLY A 416 -17.65 -25.21 15.57
CA GLY A 416 -16.38 -25.60 16.17
C GLY A 416 -15.94 -26.98 15.68
N TYR A 417 -14.62 -27.20 15.65
CA TYR A 417 -14.02 -28.43 15.13
C TYR A 417 -12.89 -28.91 16.03
N TRP A 418 -12.69 -30.23 16.04
CA TRP A 418 -11.42 -30.82 16.46
C TRP A 418 -10.46 -30.84 15.28
N LEU A 419 -9.23 -30.43 15.52
CA LEU A 419 -8.15 -30.48 14.54
C LEU A 419 -6.84 -30.90 15.22
N TYR A 420 -6.04 -31.73 14.54
CA TYR A 420 -4.78 -32.23 15.09
C TYR A 420 -3.59 -31.51 14.45
N PHE A 421 -2.58 -31.20 15.26
CA PHE A 421 -1.32 -30.61 14.81
C PHE A 421 -0.15 -31.46 15.30
N ASP A 422 0.81 -31.74 14.40
CA ASP A 422 2.01 -32.51 14.72
C ASP A 422 3.01 -31.72 15.58
N GLU A 423 2.96 -30.39 15.50
CA GLU A 423 3.78 -29.45 16.26
C GLU A 423 2.90 -28.32 16.82
N GLY A 424 3.27 -27.78 17.99
CA GLY A 424 2.55 -26.68 18.63
C GLY A 424 3.23 -25.35 18.38
N GLU A 425 2.77 -24.61 17.37
CA GLU A 425 3.29 -23.28 17.02
C GLU A 425 2.14 -22.26 16.93
N PRO A 426 2.37 -20.97 17.24
CA PRO A 426 1.36 -19.94 17.05
C PRO A 426 0.94 -19.84 15.57
N ILE A 427 -0.37 -19.76 15.33
CA ILE A 427 -0.93 -19.52 13.99
C ILE A 427 -1.55 -18.13 13.98
N VAL A 428 -1.27 -17.34 12.94
CA VAL A 428 -1.95 -16.07 12.69
C VAL A 428 -2.99 -16.30 11.61
N LEU A 429 -4.25 -16.08 11.96
CA LEU A 429 -5.34 -16.02 10.99
C LEU A 429 -5.60 -14.56 10.67
N SER A 430 -5.89 -14.29 9.40
CA SER A 430 -6.32 -12.98 8.94
C SER A 430 -7.49 -13.13 7.98
N GLY A 431 -8.44 -12.21 8.05
CA GLY A 431 -9.65 -12.25 7.23
C GLY A 431 -10.59 -11.10 7.54
N ILE A 432 -11.74 -11.10 6.88
CA ILE A 432 -12.73 -10.03 7.02
C ILE A 432 -13.58 -10.25 8.26
N SER A 433 -13.74 -9.17 9.03
CA SER A 433 -14.48 -9.19 10.29
C SER A 433 -15.93 -9.60 10.09
N VAL A 434 -16.35 -10.52 10.94
CA VAL A 434 -17.73 -10.96 11.13
C VAL A 434 -18.21 -10.31 12.41
N GLU A 435 -19.16 -9.39 12.28
CA GLU A 435 -19.78 -8.70 13.42
C GLU A 435 -20.97 -9.47 13.97
N THR A 436 -21.62 -10.31 13.15
CA THR A 436 -22.78 -11.11 13.57
C THR A 436 -22.80 -12.47 12.91
N ASN A 437 -23.18 -13.52 13.65
CA ASN A 437 -23.44 -14.84 13.08
C ASN A 437 -24.61 -15.54 13.79
N VAL A 438 -25.42 -16.28 13.03
CA VAL A 438 -26.49 -17.13 13.55
C VAL A 438 -25.98 -18.56 13.65
N VAL A 439 -25.99 -19.12 14.85
CA VAL A 439 -25.52 -20.48 15.11
C VAL A 439 -26.72 -21.38 15.39
N GLU A 440 -26.89 -22.41 14.55
CA GLU A 440 -27.89 -23.45 14.74
C GLU A 440 -27.40 -24.49 15.76
N LEU A 441 -28.27 -24.85 16.69
CA LEU A 441 -28.00 -25.77 17.80
C LEU A 441 -29.00 -26.92 17.80
N THR A 442 -28.48 -28.11 18.08
CA THR A 442 -29.28 -29.33 18.32
C THR A 442 -29.35 -29.62 19.81
N GLU A 443 -30.43 -30.21 20.33
CA GLU A 443 -30.55 -30.58 21.74
C GLU A 443 -29.36 -31.45 22.20
N GLY A 444 -28.65 -30.99 23.23
CA GLY A 444 -27.48 -31.68 23.78
C GLY A 444 -26.18 -30.91 23.57
N TRP A 445 -25.08 -31.65 23.40
CA TRP A 445 -23.76 -31.04 23.22
C TRP A 445 -23.56 -30.57 21.77
N ASN A 446 -23.12 -29.33 21.60
CA ASN A 446 -22.78 -28.73 20.32
C ASN A 446 -21.35 -28.22 20.38
N LEU A 447 -20.66 -28.26 19.24
CA LEU A 447 -19.33 -27.70 19.08
C LEU A 447 -19.45 -26.43 18.22
N ILE A 448 -19.20 -25.27 18.83
CA ILE A 448 -19.40 -23.95 18.21
C ILE A 448 -18.10 -23.13 18.22
N SER A 449 -18.05 -22.06 17.43
CA SER A 449 -17.00 -21.05 17.47
C SER A 449 -17.57 -19.64 17.62
N GLY A 450 -16.72 -18.70 18.02
CA GLY A 450 -17.07 -17.27 18.08
C GLY A 450 -17.01 -16.59 16.71
N ILE A 451 -17.14 -15.26 16.74
CA ILE A 451 -16.96 -14.34 15.61
C ILE A 451 -15.57 -13.65 15.69
N SER A 452 -15.36 -12.53 14.99
CA SER A 452 -14.06 -11.85 14.91
C SER A 452 -13.63 -11.13 16.20
N SER A 453 -14.59 -10.87 17.09
CA SER A 453 -14.37 -10.25 18.39
C SER A 453 -14.65 -11.24 19.53
N ALA A 454 -14.07 -10.97 20.71
CA ALA A 454 -14.34 -11.80 21.88
C ALA A 454 -15.73 -11.49 22.43
N VAL A 455 -16.64 -12.47 22.39
CA VAL A 455 -18.03 -12.29 22.83
C VAL A 455 -18.28 -13.00 24.17
N SER A 456 -18.84 -12.28 25.13
CA SER A 456 -19.29 -12.87 26.40
C SER A 456 -20.50 -13.78 26.16
N ILE A 457 -20.54 -14.95 26.79
CA ILE A 457 -21.71 -15.85 26.68
C ILE A 457 -23.01 -15.17 27.16
N ASN A 458 -22.90 -14.18 28.04
CA ASN A 458 -24.05 -13.42 28.55
C ASN A 458 -24.57 -12.36 27.56
N GLU A 459 -23.81 -12.07 26.51
CA GLU A 459 -24.16 -11.09 25.46
C GLU A 459 -24.78 -11.78 24.23
N ILE A 460 -24.70 -13.12 24.15
CA ILE A 460 -25.36 -13.89 23.09
C ILE A 460 -26.88 -13.70 23.19
N ASN A 461 -27.49 -13.34 22.07
CA ASN A 461 -28.93 -13.20 21.96
C ASN A 461 -29.58 -14.60 21.81
N ASP A 462 -30.06 -15.10 22.93
CA ASP A 462 -30.76 -16.38 23.08
C ASP A 462 -32.16 -16.15 23.70
N PRO A 463 -33.16 -15.72 22.90
CA PRO A 463 -34.47 -15.35 23.40
C PRO A 463 -35.26 -16.57 23.91
N GLN A 464 -34.87 -17.77 23.49
CA GLN A 464 -35.50 -19.03 23.84
C GLN A 464 -34.85 -19.70 25.07
N ASN A 465 -33.75 -19.13 25.60
CA ASN A 465 -32.93 -19.70 26.68
C ASN A 465 -32.52 -21.15 26.37
N ILE A 466 -32.03 -21.37 25.15
CA ILE A 466 -31.54 -22.64 24.63
C ILE A 466 -30.25 -23.05 25.34
N LEU A 467 -29.30 -22.12 25.48
CA LEU A 467 -27.99 -22.37 26.08
C LEU A 467 -28.10 -22.58 27.59
N VAL A 468 -27.53 -23.68 28.09
CA VAL A 468 -27.51 -23.97 29.53
C VAL A 468 -26.33 -23.25 30.20
N PRO A 469 -26.56 -22.36 31.18
CA PRO A 469 -25.48 -21.63 31.84
C PRO A 469 -24.43 -22.54 32.49
N GLY A 470 -23.15 -22.16 32.39
CA GLY A 470 -22.04 -22.92 32.97
C GLY A 470 -21.67 -24.20 32.19
N THR A 471 -22.16 -24.35 30.95
CA THR A 471 -21.84 -25.50 30.09
C THR A 471 -20.88 -25.18 28.95
N VAL A 472 -20.20 -24.04 29.01
CA VAL A 472 -19.24 -23.61 27.99
C VAL A 472 -17.84 -24.08 28.37
N TYR A 473 -17.22 -24.89 27.51
CA TYR A 473 -15.89 -25.45 27.74
C TYR A 473 -14.98 -25.31 26.51
N GLY A 474 -13.81 -24.71 26.71
CA GLY A 474 -12.72 -24.72 25.74
C GLY A 474 -11.73 -25.87 26.03
N PHE A 475 -10.72 -26.01 25.18
CA PHE A 475 -9.68 -27.03 25.33
C PHE A 475 -8.29 -26.46 25.10
N ASN A 476 -7.37 -26.70 26.04
CA ASN A 476 -5.95 -26.31 25.95
C ASN A 476 -5.04 -27.43 26.48
N GLY A 477 -5.32 -28.67 26.07
CA GLY A 477 -4.69 -29.89 26.58
C GLY A 477 -5.49 -30.53 27.73
N THR A 478 -6.32 -29.73 28.39
CA THR A 478 -7.42 -30.17 29.25
C THR A 478 -8.65 -29.31 28.97
N TYR A 479 -9.83 -29.80 29.32
CA TYR A 479 -11.03 -28.97 29.33
C TYR A 479 -10.93 -27.90 30.41
N TYR A 480 -11.34 -26.69 30.06
CA TYR A 480 -11.50 -25.58 30.99
C TYR A 480 -12.86 -24.90 30.74
N SER A 481 -13.46 -24.36 31.80
CA SER A 481 -14.69 -23.58 31.64
C SER A 481 -14.35 -22.18 31.13
N SER A 482 -15.13 -21.70 30.15
CA SER A 482 -15.03 -20.33 29.63
C SER A 482 -16.36 -19.61 29.80
N ASN A 483 -16.32 -18.28 29.88
CA ASN A 483 -17.50 -17.43 29.75
C ASN A 483 -17.40 -16.49 28.54
N VAL A 484 -16.35 -16.66 27.72
CA VAL A 484 -16.05 -15.85 26.55
C VAL A 484 -15.73 -16.78 25.39
N LEU A 485 -16.30 -16.50 24.23
CA LEU A 485 -15.92 -17.10 22.97
C LEU A 485 -14.83 -16.23 22.36
N SER A 486 -13.58 -16.69 22.42
CA SER A 486 -12.45 -15.99 21.80
C SER A 486 -12.37 -16.35 20.31
N PRO A 487 -12.06 -15.38 19.43
CA PRO A 487 -11.98 -15.61 18.00
C PRO A 487 -11.06 -16.78 17.65
N GLY A 488 -11.47 -17.57 16.65
CA GLY A 488 -10.72 -18.70 16.09
C GLY A 488 -10.61 -19.95 16.98
N ASN A 489 -11.16 -19.90 18.21
CA ASN A 489 -11.23 -21.05 19.11
C ASN A 489 -12.60 -21.74 19.02
N GLY A 490 -12.60 -23.05 19.21
CA GLY A 490 -13.81 -23.87 19.35
C GLY A 490 -14.21 -24.10 20.81
N TYR A 491 -15.51 -24.24 21.06
CA TYR A 491 -16.09 -24.40 22.39
C TYR A 491 -17.22 -25.43 22.39
N TRP A 492 -17.24 -26.29 23.41
CA TRP A 492 -18.40 -27.11 23.72
C TRP A 492 -19.44 -26.29 24.45
N VAL A 493 -20.70 -26.39 24.02
CA VAL A 493 -21.85 -25.81 24.71
C VAL A 493 -22.97 -26.85 24.82
N TYR A 494 -23.78 -26.77 25.87
CA TYR A 494 -24.95 -27.61 26.02
C TYR A 494 -26.24 -26.80 25.79
N SER A 495 -27.09 -27.28 24.90
CA SER A 495 -28.42 -26.76 24.61
C SER A 495 -29.50 -27.66 25.23
N ASN A 496 -30.60 -27.07 25.70
CA ASN A 496 -31.73 -27.81 26.27
C ASN A 496 -32.82 -28.20 25.25
N GLN A 497 -32.72 -27.72 24.01
CA GLN A 497 -33.63 -27.98 22.89
C GLN A 497 -32.95 -27.56 21.57
N ASP A 498 -33.53 -27.95 20.43
CA ASP A 498 -33.14 -27.45 19.12
C ASP A 498 -33.51 -25.96 18.95
N GLY A 499 -32.71 -25.20 18.20
CA GLY A 499 -33.00 -23.83 17.81
C GLY A 499 -31.73 -23.08 17.41
N SER A 500 -31.75 -21.75 17.46
CA SER A 500 -30.57 -20.95 17.12
C SER A 500 -30.35 -19.77 18.05
N VAL A 501 -29.11 -19.32 18.07
CA VAL A 501 -28.67 -18.14 18.83
C VAL A 501 -27.96 -17.18 17.89
N LEU A 502 -28.06 -15.88 18.20
CA LEU A 502 -27.33 -14.84 17.48
C LEU A 502 -26.14 -14.37 18.32
N ILE A 503 -24.95 -14.51 17.77
CA ILE A 503 -23.71 -13.95 18.29
C ILE A 503 -23.49 -12.61 17.59
N SER A 504 -23.21 -11.53 18.34
CA SER A 504 -22.95 -10.20 17.79
C SER A 504 -21.98 -9.40 18.66
N SER A 505 -21.11 -8.57 18.08
CA SER A 505 -20.31 -7.56 18.79
C SER A 505 -20.93 -6.18 18.86
#